data_AF-A0A2M7QYV8-F1
#
_entry.id   AF-A0A2M7QYV8-F1
#
_cell.length_a   1.000
_cell.length_b   1.000
_cell.length_c   1.000
_cell.angle_alpha   90.00
_cell.angle_beta   90.00
_cell.angle_gamma   90.00
#
_symmetry.space_group_name_H-M   'P 1'
#
loop_
_entity.id
_entity.type
_entity.pdbx_description
1 polymer ?
#
loop_
_entity_poly.entity_id
_entity_poly.type
_entity_poly.pdbx_seq_one_letter_code
_entity_poly.pdbx_strand_id
1 'polypeptide(L)'
;MTAQTEQERSPNEAEVDFFPWDEDEEVSQLKELIGDRELDLIKVGTSGYMVVRRNQENPDIVAEAPWVLFDFDDTAARTTYDKTERCWASLEEMGLPEDLVKFCDKICRVDFGEAGKLYQPELEMRLVTLALQLKIEGQDQETIESRLGNAITEMIRTKNLSDFVVLDEIRDLYKKTRYTSTLYPDTLGTLKRLHNPGKRPINIAFLTHGDPYFQLSKTITLMDQSPEVSAIFLTKTKKGKFFSELVELNPFKDVPIRYSYDETERDEGILFQKWQVMVTLCDDDPNQIESINKCAQDLGMAGLGAVRVRRSGAKRADTPLSVIPEGSAEIITSDTLMDTDIFEAAFKELQTRILEKFVIKALKNHFYQSMLGDLDFKRMVQTISENRGRDYDEELQILLALADIEMRSLMIDED
;
A
#
# COMPACT_ATOMS: atom_id res chain seq x y z
N MET A 1 -1.86 27.46 50.43
CA MET A 1 -0.95 26.32 50.19
C MET A 1 -1.78 25.19 49.64
N THR A 2 -1.75 25.02 48.32
CA THR A 2 -2.25 23.82 47.66
C THR A 2 -1.31 23.64 46.48
N ALA A 3 -0.30 22.79 46.69
CA ALA A 3 0.60 22.34 45.65
C ALA A 3 -0.23 21.55 44.65
N GLN A 4 -0.30 22.01 43.41
CA GLN A 4 -0.77 21.19 42.30
C GLN A 4 0.34 20.19 42.01
N THR A 5 0.00 18.92 42.17
CA THR A 5 0.80 17.76 41.83
C THR A 5 1.10 17.80 40.33
N GLU A 6 2.38 17.93 39.97
CA GLU A 6 2.88 17.61 38.64
C GLU A 6 2.58 16.14 38.38
N GLN A 7 1.60 15.88 37.51
CA GLN A 7 1.37 14.56 36.96
C GLN A 7 2.54 14.25 36.02
N GLU A 8 3.32 13.23 36.36
CA GLU A 8 4.36 12.66 35.50
C GLU A 8 3.73 12.26 34.15
N ARG A 9 3.93 13.09 33.13
CA ARG A 9 3.63 12.75 31.74
C ARG A 9 4.56 11.61 31.32
N SER A 10 3.97 10.56 30.75
CA SER A 10 4.72 9.45 30.15
C SER A 10 5.67 10.00 29.08
N PRO A 11 6.93 9.53 28.96
CA PRO A 11 7.89 9.98 27.95
C PRO A 11 7.44 9.69 26.50
N ASN A 12 6.25 9.13 26.29
CA ASN A 12 5.65 8.82 25.00
C ASN A 12 4.38 9.62 24.68
N GLU A 13 3.99 10.63 25.46
CA GLU A 13 2.88 11.53 25.10
C GLU A 13 3.38 12.63 24.15
N ALA A 14 3.09 12.47 22.85
CA ALA A 14 3.43 13.45 21.84
C ALA A 14 2.44 14.63 21.87
N GLU A 15 2.82 15.73 22.53
CA GLU A 15 2.48 17.07 22.07
C GLU A 15 3.73 17.58 21.33
N VAL A 16 3.72 17.66 20.00
CA VAL A 16 4.49 18.58 19.11
C VAL A 16 4.60 17.99 17.69
N ASP A 17 4.13 18.75 16.69
CA ASP A 17 4.31 18.52 15.24
C ASP A 17 5.78 18.65 14.84
N PHE A 18 6.61 17.66 15.17
CA PHE A 18 8.03 17.68 14.80
C PHE A 18 8.21 17.58 13.28
N PHE A 19 7.30 16.84 12.66
CA PHE A 19 6.96 16.65 11.25
C PHE A 19 5.46 16.22 11.26
N PRO A 20 4.69 16.18 10.16
CA PRO A 20 5.11 16.30 8.77
C PRO A 20 5.59 17.71 8.44
N TRP A 21 6.37 17.81 7.36
CA TRP A 21 6.51 19.06 6.61
C TRP A 21 5.14 19.73 6.49
N ASP A 22 5.12 21.07 6.43
CA ASP A 22 3.91 21.67 5.89
C ASP A 22 3.67 21.14 4.47
N GLU A 23 2.42 21.19 4.05
CA GLU A 23 2.01 20.55 2.80
C GLU A 23 2.81 21.06 1.59
N ASP A 24 3.17 22.34 1.58
CA ASP A 24 3.90 22.96 0.48
C ASP A 24 5.36 22.47 0.43
N GLU A 25 6.02 22.36 1.58
CA GLU A 25 7.36 21.80 1.69
C GLU A 25 7.38 20.32 1.29
N GLU A 26 6.40 19.53 1.73
CA GLU A 26 6.31 18.12 1.33
C GLU A 26 6.14 17.94 -0.17
N VAL A 27 5.21 18.69 -0.76
CA VAL A 27 5.01 18.66 -2.22
C VAL A 27 6.27 19.09 -2.94
N SER A 28 6.99 20.10 -2.44
CA SER A 28 8.26 20.55 -3.02
C SER A 28 9.32 19.44 -3.00
N GLN A 29 9.47 18.75 -1.87
CA GLN A 29 10.44 17.68 -1.69
C GLN A 29 10.11 16.43 -2.54
N LEU A 30 8.83 16.07 -2.64
CA LEU A 30 8.38 15.00 -3.53
C LEU A 30 8.63 15.34 -4.99
N LYS A 31 8.39 16.60 -5.40
CA LYS A 31 8.71 17.07 -6.75
C LYS A 31 10.21 17.08 -7.02
N GLU A 32 11.04 17.42 -6.04
CA GLU A 32 12.50 17.33 -6.15
C GLU A 32 12.96 15.89 -6.38
N LEU A 33 12.39 14.91 -5.66
CA LEU A 33 12.67 13.49 -5.88
C LEU A 33 12.25 13.02 -7.28
N ILE A 34 11.08 13.47 -7.75
CA ILE A 34 10.61 13.20 -9.11
C ILE A 34 11.60 13.75 -10.12
N GLY A 35 12.07 14.99 -9.91
CA GLY A 35 13.02 15.67 -10.78
C GLY A 35 12.45 15.83 -12.19
N ASP A 36 13.27 15.54 -13.20
CA ASP A 36 12.91 15.67 -14.62
C ASP A 36 12.14 14.46 -15.18
N ARG A 37 11.72 13.51 -14.32
CA ARG A 37 10.94 12.36 -14.79
C ARG A 37 9.58 12.80 -15.30
N GLU A 38 9.09 12.08 -16.31
CA GLU A 38 7.72 12.21 -16.81
C GLU A 38 6.73 11.57 -15.82
N LEU A 39 6.62 12.14 -14.62
CA LEU A 39 5.70 11.73 -13.58
C LEU A 39 4.90 12.94 -13.07
N ASP A 40 3.63 12.70 -12.77
CA ASP A 40 2.75 13.65 -12.10
C ASP A 40 2.55 13.25 -10.64
N LEU A 41 2.59 14.26 -9.76
CA LEU A 41 2.25 14.12 -8.34
C LEU A 41 0.85 14.69 -8.13
N ILE A 42 -0.06 13.86 -7.65
CA ILE A 42 -1.47 14.19 -7.43
C ILE A 42 -1.79 13.99 -5.96
N LYS A 43 -2.43 14.98 -5.34
CA LYS A 43 -2.83 14.91 -3.94
C LYS A 43 -4.11 14.08 -3.79
N VAL A 44 -4.14 13.22 -2.77
CA VAL A 44 -5.33 12.47 -2.35
C VAL A 44 -5.72 12.95 -0.96
N GLY A 45 -6.54 14.01 -0.94
CA GLY A 45 -7.10 14.57 0.29
C GLY A 45 -6.03 14.93 1.32
N THR A 46 -6.18 14.40 2.53
CA THR A 46 -5.18 14.51 3.61
C THR A 46 -4.41 13.21 3.82
N SER A 47 -4.85 12.13 3.17
CA SER A 47 -4.30 10.79 3.36
C SER A 47 -2.96 10.60 2.67
N GLY A 48 -2.70 11.31 1.58
CA GLY A 48 -1.39 11.28 0.93
C GLY A 48 -1.42 11.68 -0.54
N TYR A 49 -0.70 10.93 -1.37
CA TYR A 49 -0.44 11.28 -2.77
C TYR A 49 -0.46 10.06 -3.68
N MET A 50 -0.60 10.34 -4.97
CA MET A 50 -0.32 9.41 -6.05
C MET A 50 0.75 9.99 -6.95
N VAL A 51 1.65 9.12 -7.41
CA VAL A 51 2.62 9.44 -8.45
C VAL A 51 2.27 8.59 -9.66
N VAL A 52 2.03 9.22 -10.80
CA VAL A 52 1.57 8.55 -12.04
C VAL A 52 2.45 8.95 -13.20
N ARG A 53 2.55 8.12 -14.25
CA ARG A 53 3.30 8.49 -15.46
C ARG A 53 2.61 9.62 -16.23
N ARG A 54 3.36 10.68 -16.51
CA ARG A 54 2.95 11.80 -17.36
C ARG A 54 3.17 11.42 -18.82
N ASN A 55 2.23 10.69 -19.39
CA ASN A 55 2.18 10.49 -20.83
C ASN A 55 0.85 10.99 -21.37
N GLN A 56 0.80 12.26 -21.79
CA GLN A 56 -0.43 12.87 -22.32
C GLN A 56 -0.80 12.32 -23.70
N GLU A 57 0.16 11.77 -24.46
CA GLU A 57 -0.10 11.22 -25.79
C GLU A 57 -0.55 9.75 -25.75
N ASN A 58 -0.04 8.98 -24.78
CA ASN A 58 -0.44 7.59 -24.55
C ASN A 58 -0.39 7.24 -23.04
N PRO A 59 -1.42 7.61 -22.27
CA PRO A 59 -1.44 7.38 -20.83
C PRO A 59 -1.37 5.88 -20.46
N ASP A 60 -0.68 5.56 -19.36
CA ASP A 60 -0.51 4.17 -18.89
C ASP A 60 -1.62 3.69 -17.95
N ILE A 61 -2.49 4.60 -17.54
CA ILE A 61 -3.65 4.29 -16.68
C ILE A 61 -4.88 4.16 -17.57
N VAL A 62 -5.71 3.15 -17.36
CA VAL A 62 -6.95 2.90 -18.10
C VAL A 62 -8.17 3.04 -17.19
N ALA A 63 -9.14 3.88 -17.56
CA ALA A 63 -10.25 4.29 -16.67
C ALA A 63 -11.07 3.12 -16.11
N GLU A 64 -11.41 2.18 -17.00
CA GLU A 64 -12.28 1.03 -16.73
C GLU A 64 -11.51 -0.29 -16.71
N ALA A 65 -10.21 -0.22 -16.41
CA ALA A 65 -9.40 -1.39 -16.18
C ALA A 65 -9.39 -1.74 -14.68
N PRO A 66 -9.33 -3.05 -14.34
CA PRO A 66 -9.04 -3.48 -12.98
C PRO A 66 -7.72 -2.90 -12.49
N TRP A 67 -7.63 -2.65 -11.19
CA TRP A 67 -6.40 -2.28 -10.49
C TRP A 67 -5.84 -3.47 -9.73
N VAL A 68 -4.53 -3.69 -9.86
CA VAL A 68 -3.77 -4.56 -8.96
C VAL A 68 -2.75 -3.71 -8.23
N LEU A 69 -2.90 -3.67 -6.91
CA LEU A 69 -2.07 -2.91 -6.03
C LEU A 69 -1.21 -3.87 -5.24
N PHE A 70 0.09 -3.65 -5.26
CA PHE A 70 1.00 -4.39 -4.40
C PHE A 70 1.41 -3.49 -3.26
N ASP A 71 1.11 -3.92 -2.04
CA ASP A 71 1.84 -3.39 -0.90
C ASP A 71 3.33 -3.49 -1.16
N PHE A 72 4.04 -2.42 -0.85
CA PHE A 72 5.45 -2.34 -1.19
C PHE A 72 6.32 -3.02 -0.14
N ASP A 73 6.13 -2.64 1.12
CA ASP A 73 7.02 -2.99 2.22
C ASP A 73 6.81 -4.46 2.61
N ASP A 74 7.82 -5.29 2.39
CA ASP A 74 7.81 -6.73 2.71
C ASP A 74 6.79 -7.60 1.94
N THR A 75 5.97 -6.99 1.07
CA THR A 75 5.11 -7.71 0.11
C THR A 75 5.74 -7.77 -1.29
N ALA A 76 5.94 -6.62 -1.95
CA ALA A 76 6.58 -6.51 -3.26
C ALA A 76 8.10 -6.43 -3.18
N ALA A 77 8.63 -5.78 -2.14
CA ALA A 77 10.05 -5.53 -1.96
C ALA A 77 10.60 -6.11 -0.66
N ARG A 78 11.89 -6.42 -0.66
CA ARG A 78 12.62 -7.08 0.42
C ARG A 78 13.04 -6.11 1.52
N THR A 79 12.16 -5.22 1.97
CA THR A 79 12.55 -4.04 2.77
C THR A 79 13.14 -4.37 4.14
N THR A 80 12.62 -5.39 4.83
CA THR A 80 13.16 -5.89 6.09
C THR A 80 14.51 -6.56 5.89
N TYR A 81 14.68 -7.36 4.82
CA TYR A 81 15.97 -7.95 4.47
C TYR A 81 17.01 -6.88 4.11
N ASP A 82 16.64 -5.90 3.28
CA ASP A 82 17.51 -4.78 2.92
C ASP A 82 17.93 -3.98 4.16
N LYS A 83 17.04 -3.83 5.15
CA LYS A 83 17.37 -3.23 6.44
C LYS A 83 18.35 -4.08 7.25
N THR A 84 18.05 -5.35 7.50
CA THR A 84 18.84 -6.16 8.44
C THR A 84 20.17 -6.59 7.84
N GLU A 85 20.17 -7.09 6.60
CA GLU A 85 21.35 -7.72 6.00
C GLU A 85 22.29 -6.74 5.31
N ARG A 86 21.80 -5.54 4.96
CA ARG A 86 22.64 -4.52 4.29
C ARG A 86 22.90 -3.33 5.18
N CYS A 87 21.87 -2.74 5.78
CA CYS A 87 22.07 -1.55 6.62
C CYS A 87 22.63 -1.91 7.99
N TRP A 88 21.95 -2.78 8.76
CA TRP A 88 22.36 -3.09 10.13
C TRP A 88 23.71 -3.81 10.18
N ALA A 89 23.93 -4.79 9.31
CA ALA A 89 25.23 -5.46 9.18
C ALA A 89 26.39 -4.46 8.94
N SER A 90 26.21 -3.47 8.06
CA SER A 90 27.24 -2.44 7.85
C SER A 90 27.43 -1.52 9.05
N LEU A 91 26.37 -1.20 9.81
CA LEU A 91 26.51 -0.43 11.06
C LEU A 91 27.28 -1.20 12.14
N GLU A 92 27.09 -2.52 12.19
CA GLU A 92 27.86 -3.41 13.06
C GLU A 92 29.34 -3.47 12.66
N GLU A 93 29.64 -3.55 11.37
CA GLU A 93 31.00 -3.45 10.84
C GLU A 93 31.67 -2.10 11.16
N MET A 94 30.88 -1.03 11.25
CA MET A 94 31.34 0.30 11.71
C MET A 94 31.57 0.38 13.23
N GLY A 95 31.29 -0.69 13.97
CA GLY A 95 31.55 -0.80 15.41
C GLY A 95 30.36 -0.51 16.31
N LEU A 96 29.14 -0.39 15.77
CA LEU A 96 27.92 -0.23 16.57
C LEU A 96 27.33 -1.60 16.93
N PRO A 97 27.21 -1.98 18.22
CA PRO A 97 26.56 -3.24 18.61
C PRO A 97 25.12 -3.36 18.09
N GLU A 98 24.71 -4.58 17.72
CA GLU A 98 23.38 -4.89 17.21
C GLU A 98 22.24 -4.33 18.09
N ASP A 99 22.38 -4.42 19.41
CA ASP A 99 21.38 -3.90 20.35
C ASP A 99 21.20 -2.39 20.27
N LEU A 100 22.28 -1.63 20.04
CA LEU A 100 22.22 -0.17 19.85
C LEU A 100 21.62 0.19 18.48
N VAL A 101 21.91 -0.60 17.44
CA VAL A 101 21.27 -0.45 16.12
C VAL A 101 19.75 -0.65 16.25
N LYS A 102 19.33 -1.74 16.89
CA LYS A 102 17.91 -2.02 17.17
C LYS A 102 17.25 -0.95 18.03
N PHE A 103 17.98 -0.42 19.02
CA PHE A 103 17.49 0.65 19.87
C PHE A 103 17.22 1.93 19.05
N CYS A 104 18.16 2.33 18.17
CA CYS A 104 17.98 3.46 17.27
C CYS A 104 16.76 3.28 16.34
N ASP A 105 16.60 2.12 15.69
CA ASP A 105 15.42 1.81 14.84
C ASP A 105 14.10 1.86 15.62
N LYS A 106 14.13 1.49 16.91
CA LYS A 106 12.95 1.49 17.76
C LYS A 106 12.53 2.90 18.16
N ILE A 107 13.48 3.71 18.64
CA ILE A 107 13.15 5.03 19.19
C ILE A 107 12.86 6.06 18.10
N CYS A 108 13.41 5.92 16.89
CA CYS A 108 13.14 6.83 15.76
C CYS A 108 11.72 6.72 15.17
N ARG A 109 10.81 5.97 15.80
CA ARG A 109 9.40 5.88 15.39
C ARG A 109 8.58 6.88 16.18
N VAL A 110 8.16 7.95 15.51
CA VAL A 110 7.45 9.09 16.11
C VAL A 110 5.95 8.88 15.95
N ASP A 111 5.17 9.25 16.98
CA ASP A 111 3.71 9.16 16.98
C ASP A 111 3.08 10.37 16.28
N PHE A 112 2.27 10.11 15.25
CA PHE A 112 1.55 11.11 14.46
C PHE A 112 0.03 11.03 14.66
N GLY A 113 -0.43 10.62 15.85
CA GLY A 113 -1.84 10.57 16.20
C GLY A 113 -2.59 9.48 15.42
N GLU A 114 -3.55 9.85 14.57
CA GLU A 114 -4.34 8.88 13.79
C GLU A 114 -3.51 8.03 12.83
N ALA A 115 -2.37 8.56 12.35
CA ALA A 115 -1.42 7.82 11.52
C ALA A 115 -0.59 6.80 12.33
N GLY A 116 -0.61 6.90 13.65
CA GLY A 116 0.17 6.08 14.56
C GLY A 116 1.66 6.36 14.49
N LYS A 117 2.47 5.38 14.92
CA LYS A 117 3.93 5.52 14.93
C LYS A 117 4.54 5.27 13.55
N LEU A 118 5.10 6.31 12.95
CA LEU A 118 5.80 6.22 11.67
C LEU A 118 7.32 6.25 11.86
N TYR A 119 8.03 5.45 11.08
CA TYR A 119 9.48 5.40 11.07
C TYR A 119 10.07 6.65 10.40
N GLN A 120 11.08 7.25 11.03
CA GLN A 120 11.73 8.48 10.56
C GLN A 120 13.22 8.21 10.28
N PRO A 121 13.62 8.06 9.00
CA PRO A 121 15.00 7.70 8.63
C PRO A 121 16.02 8.77 8.99
N GLU A 122 15.65 10.05 8.89
CA GLU A 122 16.55 11.16 9.25
C GLU A 122 16.89 11.16 10.74
N LEU A 123 15.89 10.86 11.60
CA LEU A 123 16.12 10.68 13.03
C LEU A 123 17.03 9.48 13.30
N GLU A 124 16.78 8.34 12.66
CA GLU A 124 17.62 7.15 12.84
C GLU A 124 19.08 7.44 12.46
N MET A 125 19.35 8.10 11.33
CA MET A 125 20.72 8.45 10.91
C MET A 125 21.45 9.33 11.94
N ARG A 126 20.76 10.28 12.55
CA ARG A 126 21.32 11.17 13.58
C ARG A 126 21.57 10.43 14.88
N LEU A 127 20.64 9.57 15.30
CA LEU A 127 20.79 8.73 16.48
C LEU A 127 21.93 7.73 16.31
N VAL A 128 22.02 7.08 15.14
CA VAL A 128 23.12 6.16 14.80
C VAL A 128 24.46 6.90 14.80
N THR A 129 24.51 8.11 14.22
CA THR A 129 25.72 8.95 14.25
C THR A 129 26.17 9.25 15.68
N LEU A 130 25.25 9.71 16.53
CA LEU A 130 25.53 10.01 17.93
C LEU A 130 25.96 8.75 18.69
N ALA A 131 25.30 7.61 18.45
CA ALA A 131 25.62 6.34 19.08
C ALA A 131 27.05 5.87 18.72
N LEU A 132 27.44 6.00 17.46
CA LEU A 132 28.80 5.70 16.99
C LEU A 132 29.84 6.61 17.65
N GLN A 133 29.58 7.92 17.73
CA GLN A 133 30.49 8.87 18.38
C GLN A 133 30.69 8.53 19.86
N LEU A 134 29.60 8.34 20.61
CA LEU A 134 29.67 7.97 22.02
C LEU A 134 30.36 6.61 22.23
N LYS A 135 30.18 5.69 21.29
CA LYS A 135 30.87 4.39 21.33
C LYS A 135 32.37 4.54 21.12
N ILE A 136 32.80 5.39 20.19
CA ILE A 136 34.21 5.73 19.94
C ILE A 136 34.83 6.42 21.17
N GLU A 137 34.06 7.25 21.87
CA GLU A 137 34.44 7.88 23.14
C GLU A 137 34.54 6.89 24.32
N GLY A 138 34.23 5.61 24.11
CA GLY A 138 34.34 4.55 25.10
C GLY A 138 33.20 4.53 26.13
N GLN A 139 32.06 5.16 25.83
CA GLN A 139 30.87 5.08 26.69
C GLN A 139 30.30 3.66 26.70
N ASP A 140 29.74 3.26 27.84
CA ASP A 140 29.01 2.00 27.97
C ASP A 140 27.60 2.11 27.34
N GLN A 141 26.97 0.97 27.10
CA GLN A 141 25.69 0.90 26.38
C GLN A 141 24.54 1.61 27.11
N GLU A 142 24.44 1.50 28.44
CA GLU A 142 23.36 2.11 29.21
C GLU A 142 23.46 3.64 29.14
N THR A 143 24.68 4.17 29.25
CA THR A 143 24.96 5.60 29.08
C THR A 143 24.60 6.07 27.66
N ILE A 144 24.91 5.29 26.63
CA ILE A 144 24.56 5.61 25.24
C ILE A 144 23.03 5.64 25.07
N GLU A 145 22.31 4.59 25.47
CA GLU A 145 20.85 4.51 25.35
C GLU A 145 20.14 5.67 26.06
N SER A 146 20.60 6.03 27.26
CA SER A 146 20.09 7.18 28.01
C SER A 146 20.30 8.50 27.27
N ARG A 147 21.50 8.73 26.72
CA ARG A 147 21.79 9.93 25.91
C ARG A 147 20.97 9.98 24.63
N LEU A 148 20.79 8.86 23.95
CA LEU A 148 19.95 8.77 22.76
C LEU A 148 18.48 9.10 23.07
N GLY A 149 17.96 8.62 24.20
CA GLY A 149 16.61 8.94 24.68
C GLY A 149 16.42 10.44 24.97
N ASN A 150 17.44 11.09 25.55
CA ASN A 150 17.42 12.55 25.75
C ASN A 150 17.52 13.29 24.42
N ALA A 151 18.42 12.86 23.53
CA ALA A 151 18.63 13.48 22.23
C ALA A 151 17.36 13.44 21.36
N ILE A 152 16.67 12.30 21.29
CA ILE A 152 15.42 12.23 20.51
C ILE A 152 14.34 13.14 21.09
N THR A 153 14.23 13.20 22.42
CA THR A 153 13.28 14.10 23.10
C THR A 153 13.61 15.56 22.79
N GLU A 154 14.89 15.93 22.80
CA GLU A 154 15.35 17.26 22.47
C GLU A 154 15.11 17.62 21.00
N MET A 155 15.46 16.72 20.07
CA MET A 155 15.15 16.89 18.65
C MET A 155 13.66 17.16 18.49
N ILE A 156 12.79 16.25 18.95
CA ILE A 156 11.34 16.35 18.83
C ILE A 156 10.81 17.67 19.41
N ARG A 157 11.24 18.02 20.62
CA ARG A 157 10.77 19.22 21.33
C ARG A 157 11.21 20.52 20.65
N THR A 158 12.43 20.58 20.16
CA THR A 158 13.02 21.82 19.62
C THR A 158 12.77 22.01 18.13
N LYS A 159 12.40 20.94 17.41
CA LYS A 159 12.38 20.91 15.94
C LYS A 159 13.73 21.22 15.30
N ASN A 160 14.82 21.22 16.08
CA ASN A 160 16.14 21.57 15.60
C ASN A 160 16.98 20.32 15.36
N LEU A 161 17.06 19.93 14.09
CA LEU A 161 17.91 18.84 13.65
C LEU A 161 19.35 19.28 13.40
N SER A 162 19.63 20.56 13.13
CA SER A 162 20.98 20.98 12.70
C SER A 162 22.06 20.74 13.75
N ASP A 163 21.66 20.68 15.02
CA ASP A 163 22.58 20.49 16.15
C ASP A 163 23.09 19.04 16.24
N PHE A 164 22.45 18.09 15.54
CA PHE A 164 22.78 16.67 15.58
C PHE A 164 23.30 16.18 14.23
N VAL A 165 24.56 16.47 13.90
CA VAL A 165 25.16 16.18 12.59
C VAL A 165 25.01 14.70 12.19
N VAL A 166 24.73 14.44 10.90
CA VAL A 166 24.81 13.11 10.28
C VAL A 166 26.16 12.96 9.59
N LEU A 167 26.91 11.90 9.93
CA LEU A 167 28.16 11.56 9.23
C LEU A 167 27.89 11.21 7.77
N ASP A 168 28.78 11.64 6.87
CA ASP A 168 28.62 11.40 5.43
C ASP A 168 28.60 9.91 5.10
N GLU A 169 29.39 9.10 5.80
CA GLU A 169 29.42 7.64 5.64
C GLU A 169 28.07 7.00 6.02
N ILE A 170 27.39 7.53 7.04
CA ILE A 170 26.05 7.07 7.45
C ILE A 170 25.01 7.50 6.43
N ARG A 171 25.09 8.74 5.94
CA ARG A 171 24.20 9.23 4.88
C ARG A 171 24.33 8.37 3.62
N ASP A 172 25.56 8.05 3.22
CA ASP A 172 25.84 7.23 2.04
C ASP A 172 25.39 5.78 2.24
N LEU A 173 25.57 5.21 3.43
CA LEU A 173 25.08 3.88 3.76
C LEU A 173 23.55 3.82 3.61
N TYR A 174 22.83 4.78 4.21
CA TYR A 174 21.38 4.83 4.14
C TYR A 174 20.89 5.02 2.70
N LYS A 175 21.50 5.94 1.94
CA LYS A 175 21.20 6.13 0.52
C LYS A 175 21.33 4.85 -0.29
N LYS A 176 22.34 4.01 0.01
CA LYS A 176 22.59 2.75 -0.69
C LYS A 176 21.79 1.57 -0.15
N THR A 177 21.08 1.70 0.97
CA THR A 177 20.41 0.58 1.64
C THR A 177 18.97 0.90 2.03
N ARG A 178 18.72 1.81 2.97
CA ARG A 178 17.37 2.17 3.45
C ARG A 178 16.52 2.90 2.40
N TYR A 179 17.14 3.73 1.57
CA TYR A 179 16.47 4.51 0.51
C TYR A 179 16.42 3.77 -0.84
N THR A 180 16.93 2.55 -0.92
CA THR A 180 16.92 1.74 -2.15
C THR A 180 16.44 0.34 -1.82
N SER A 181 15.32 -0.06 -2.41
CA SER A 181 14.76 -1.38 -2.17
C SER A 181 14.87 -2.27 -3.39
N THR A 182 14.95 -3.57 -3.15
CA THR A 182 14.94 -4.58 -4.22
C THR A 182 13.62 -5.33 -4.23
N LEU A 183 12.97 -5.42 -5.41
CA LEU A 183 11.80 -6.27 -5.57
C LEU A 183 12.17 -7.74 -5.35
N TYR A 184 11.24 -8.53 -4.84
CA TYR A 184 11.41 -9.98 -4.89
C TYR A 184 11.48 -10.43 -6.36
N PRO A 185 12.35 -11.41 -6.72
CA PRO A 185 12.50 -11.85 -8.11
C PRO A 185 11.19 -12.31 -8.77
N ASP A 186 10.31 -12.94 -8.00
CA ASP A 186 8.98 -13.37 -8.43
C ASP A 186 8.03 -12.20 -8.75
N THR A 187 8.16 -11.08 -8.05
CA THR A 187 7.28 -9.92 -8.17
C THR A 187 7.41 -9.34 -9.56
N LEU A 188 8.65 -9.21 -10.06
CA LEU A 188 8.90 -8.78 -11.43
C LEU A 188 8.26 -9.72 -12.47
N GLY A 189 8.30 -11.02 -12.21
CA GLY A 189 7.65 -12.02 -13.07
C GLY A 189 6.13 -11.83 -13.11
N THR A 190 5.51 -11.62 -11.94
CA THR A 190 4.07 -11.36 -11.81
C THR A 190 3.66 -10.05 -12.48
N LEU A 191 4.40 -8.95 -12.28
CA LEU A 191 4.12 -7.66 -12.92
C LEU A 191 4.07 -7.79 -14.45
N LYS A 192 5.06 -8.47 -15.04
CA LYS A 192 5.12 -8.75 -16.48
C LYS A 192 3.95 -9.58 -16.99
N ARG A 193 3.53 -10.58 -16.23
CA ARG A 193 2.38 -11.42 -16.59
C ARG A 193 1.05 -10.67 -16.49
N LEU A 194 0.88 -9.81 -15.49
CA LEU A 194 -0.33 -9.00 -15.32
C LEU A 194 -0.48 -7.93 -16.40
N HIS A 195 0.62 -7.30 -16.81
CA HIS A 195 0.61 -6.28 -17.85
C HIS A 195 0.27 -6.82 -19.26
N ASN A 196 0.28 -8.15 -19.46
CA ASN A 196 0.17 -8.86 -20.73
C ASN A 196 -0.55 -8.06 -21.86
N PRO A 197 0.21 -7.45 -22.80
CA PRO A 197 -0.31 -6.49 -23.76
C PRO A 197 -1.28 -7.09 -24.80
N GLY A 198 -1.40 -8.43 -24.85
CA GLY A 198 -2.38 -9.13 -25.69
C GLY A 198 -3.71 -9.42 -25.01
N LYS A 199 -3.89 -9.03 -23.74
CA LYS A 199 -5.10 -9.24 -22.95
C LYS A 199 -5.77 -7.92 -22.56
N ARG A 200 -6.89 -8.02 -21.84
CA ARG A 200 -7.58 -6.88 -21.21
C ARG A 200 -6.57 -6.08 -20.36
N PRO A 201 -6.44 -4.76 -20.55
CA PRO A 201 -5.48 -3.96 -19.78
C PRO A 201 -5.84 -3.95 -18.30
N ILE A 202 -4.79 -3.90 -17.46
CA ILE A 202 -4.85 -3.86 -15.99
C ILE A 202 -3.94 -2.72 -15.55
N ASN A 203 -4.42 -1.89 -14.63
CA ASN A 203 -3.61 -0.88 -13.96
C ASN A 203 -2.83 -1.53 -12.84
N ILE A 204 -1.51 -1.32 -12.78
CA ILE A 204 -0.68 -1.88 -11.73
C ILE A 204 -0.02 -0.75 -10.94
N ALA A 205 -0.08 -0.83 -9.62
CA ALA A 205 0.53 0.16 -8.75
C ALA A 205 1.25 -0.46 -7.54
N PHE A 206 2.24 0.26 -7.02
CA PHE A 206 2.71 0.05 -5.66
C PHE A 206 1.89 0.89 -4.68
N LEU A 207 1.59 0.35 -3.51
CA LEU A 207 0.94 1.05 -2.41
C LEU A 207 1.85 0.99 -1.19
N THR A 208 2.21 2.15 -0.64
CA THR A 208 3.13 2.26 0.50
C THR A 208 2.45 2.95 1.66
N HIS A 209 2.82 2.56 2.89
CA HIS A 209 2.35 3.21 4.11
C HIS A 209 3.52 3.82 4.89
N GLY A 210 3.51 5.14 5.08
CA GLY A 210 4.52 5.83 5.88
C GLY A 210 4.79 7.27 5.42
N ASP A 211 5.96 7.76 5.79
CA ASP A 211 6.45 9.07 5.33
C ASP A 211 6.54 9.10 3.78
N PRO A 212 5.82 10.00 3.08
CA PRO A 212 5.74 9.97 1.62
C PRO A 212 7.09 10.15 0.93
N TYR A 213 7.97 10.99 1.48
CA TYR A 213 9.29 11.22 0.88
C TYR A 213 10.15 9.97 0.98
N PHE A 214 10.23 9.38 2.17
CA PHE A 214 10.95 8.13 2.35
C PHE A 214 10.36 7.00 1.51
N GLN A 215 9.04 6.88 1.45
CA GLN A 215 8.38 5.84 0.64
C GLN A 215 8.58 6.06 -0.86
N LEU A 216 8.48 7.30 -1.35
CA LEU A 216 8.73 7.63 -2.75
C LEU A 216 10.19 7.37 -3.13
N SER A 217 11.14 7.77 -2.28
CA SER A 217 12.56 7.56 -2.55
C SER A 217 12.92 6.09 -2.78
N LYS A 218 12.29 5.16 -2.04
CA LYS A 218 12.47 3.70 -2.21
C LYS A 218 11.83 3.15 -3.49
N THR A 219 10.73 3.76 -3.93
CA THR A 219 9.85 3.20 -4.97
C THR A 219 10.04 3.83 -6.33
N ILE A 220 10.47 5.09 -6.41
CA ILE A 220 10.51 5.85 -7.67
C ILE A 220 11.45 5.21 -8.70
N THR A 221 12.62 4.74 -8.28
CA THR A 221 13.55 4.05 -9.18
C THR A 221 13.04 2.71 -9.65
N LEU A 222 12.09 2.10 -8.93
CA LEU A 222 11.47 0.83 -9.33
C LEU A 222 10.42 1.03 -10.41
N MET A 223 9.75 2.19 -10.45
CA MET A 223 8.97 2.58 -11.63
C MET A 223 9.88 2.70 -12.85
N ASP A 224 11.06 3.31 -12.73
CA ASP A 224 12.00 3.41 -13.86
C ASP A 224 12.42 2.01 -14.39
N GLN A 225 12.52 1.02 -13.50
CA GLN A 225 12.92 -0.35 -13.84
C GLN A 225 11.76 -1.25 -14.29
N SER A 226 10.52 -0.87 -13.99
CA SER A 226 9.32 -1.69 -14.22
C SER A 226 8.29 -0.88 -15.00
N PRO A 227 8.33 -0.89 -16.35
CA PRO A 227 7.38 -0.15 -17.18
C PRO A 227 5.93 -0.62 -16.97
N GLU A 228 5.73 -1.82 -16.43
CA GLU A 228 4.42 -2.39 -16.11
C GLU A 228 3.70 -1.64 -14.97
N VAL A 229 4.43 -0.91 -14.12
CA VAL A 229 3.87 -0.15 -13.00
C VAL A 229 3.45 1.23 -13.50
N SER A 230 2.14 1.48 -13.48
CA SER A 230 1.52 2.72 -13.93
C SER A 230 1.53 3.82 -12.86
N ALA A 231 1.55 3.44 -11.57
CA ALA A 231 1.48 4.39 -10.46
C ALA A 231 2.15 3.93 -9.16
N ILE A 232 2.44 4.88 -8.26
CA ILE A 232 2.76 4.65 -6.84
C ILE A 232 1.76 5.41 -6.00
N PHE A 233 1.15 4.75 -5.03
CA PHE A 233 0.25 5.33 -4.04
C PHE A 233 1.02 5.47 -2.72
N LEU A 234 1.09 6.69 -2.20
CA LEU A 234 1.79 7.06 -0.99
C LEU A 234 0.75 7.44 0.07
N THR A 235 0.55 6.62 1.10
CA THR A 235 -0.38 6.95 2.19
C THR A 235 0.32 7.13 3.52
N LYS A 236 -0.08 8.18 4.25
CA LYS A 236 0.30 8.43 5.65
C LYS A 236 -0.68 7.79 6.64
N THR A 237 -1.87 7.45 6.18
CA THR A 237 -2.94 6.88 6.99
C THR A 237 -3.20 5.43 6.59
N LYS A 238 -3.96 4.69 7.40
CA LYS A 238 -4.39 3.33 7.05
C LYS A 238 -4.97 3.30 5.64
N LYS A 239 -4.63 2.25 4.88
CA LYS A 239 -4.97 2.17 3.45
C LYS A 239 -6.46 2.31 3.17
N GLY A 240 -7.33 1.81 4.05
CA GLY A 240 -8.79 2.00 3.92
C GLY A 240 -9.22 3.47 3.92
N LYS A 241 -8.64 4.33 4.79
CA LYS A 241 -8.94 5.78 4.82
C LYS A 241 -8.48 6.46 3.53
N PHE A 242 -7.29 6.11 3.06
CA PHE A 242 -6.78 6.57 1.76
C PHE A 242 -7.73 6.23 0.61
N PHE A 243 -8.26 5.00 0.55
CA PHE A 243 -9.24 4.62 -0.47
C PHE A 243 -10.56 5.38 -0.35
N SER A 244 -11.02 5.69 0.86
CA SER A 244 -12.22 6.52 1.05
C SER A 244 -12.04 7.90 0.39
N GLU A 245 -10.94 8.57 0.70
CA GLU A 245 -10.65 9.89 0.09
C GLU A 245 -10.40 9.79 -1.42
N LEU A 246 -9.77 8.71 -1.91
CA LEU A 246 -9.58 8.45 -3.33
C LEU A 246 -10.93 8.38 -4.08
N VAL A 247 -11.91 7.72 -3.49
CA VAL A 247 -13.25 7.52 -4.07
C VAL A 247 -14.08 8.79 -3.98
N GLU A 248 -14.07 9.44 -2.82
CA GLU A 248 -14.85 10.66 -2.55
C GLU A 248 -14.37 11.86 -3.38
N LEU A 249 -13.06 12.02 -3.52
CA LEU A 249 -12.47 13.18 -4.21
C LEU A 249 -12.28 12.93 -5.71
N ASN A 250 -12.21 11.66 -6.14
CA ASN A 250 -11.91 11.24 -7.51
C ASN A 250 -10.78 12.09 -8.15
N PRO A 251 -9.56 12.05 -7.58
CA PRO A 251 -8.43 12.86 -8.07
C PRO A 251 -8.00 12.47 -9.49
N PHE A 252 -8.48 11.32 -10.01
CA PHE A 252 -8.24 10.85 -11.36
C PHE A 252 -8.94 11.67 -12.45
N LYS A 253 -9.93 12.50 -12.10
CA LYS A 253 -10.63 13.34 -13.09
C LYS A 253 -9.68 14.24 -13.88
N ASP A 254 -8.63 14.72 -13.23
CA ASP A 254 -7.65 15.64 -13.83
C ASP A 254 -6.41 14.91 -14.37
N VAL A 255 -6.41 13.57 -14.34
CA VAL A 255 -5.29 12.74 -14.79
C VAL A 255 -5.49 12.34 -16.24
N PRO A 256 -4.44 12.40 -17.10
CA PRO A 256 -4.49 11.80 -18.42
C PRO A 256 -4.75 10.29 -18.30
N ILE A 257 -5.89 9.83 -18.80
CA ILE A 257 -6.29 8.42 -18.77
C ILE A 257 -6.43 7.90 -20.20
N ARG A 258 -6.00 6.66 -20.41
CA ARG A 258 -6.12 5.94 -21.66
C ARG A 258 -7.45 5.22 -21.71
N TYR A 259 -8.10 5.32 -22.87
CA TYR A 259 -9.34 4.61 -23.14
C TYR A 259 -9.06 3.46 -24.08
N SER A 260 -9.46 2.25 -23.69
CA SER A 260 -9.28 1.04 -24.48
C SER A 260 -10.58 0.26 -24.72
N TYR A 261 -11.68 0.62 -24.05
CA TYR A 261 -12.98 -0.01 -24.24
C TYR A 261 -13.88 0.91 -25.05
N ASP A 262 -14.67 0.31 -25.94
CA ASP A 262 -15.55 1.05 -26.86
C ASP A 262 -16.69 1.74 -26.10
N GLU A 263 -17.00 1.27 -24.88
CA GLU A 263 -18.12 1.70 -24.06
C GLU A 263 -17.76 2.80 -23.03
N THR A 264 -16.49 3.22 -22.92
CA THR A 264 -16.05 4.13 -21.85
C THR A 264 -16.44 5.60 -22.09
N GLU A 265 -16.96 6.26 -21.06
CA GLU A 265 -17.17 7.72 -21.03
C GLU A 265 -15.87 8.48 -20.68
N ARG A 266 -15.51 9.46 -21.52
CA ARG A 266 -14.15 10.07 -21.54
C ARG A 266 -13.87 11.16 -20.49
N ASP A 267 -14.86 11.60 -19.71
CA ASP A 267 -14.71 12.81 -18.87
C ASP A 267 -14.97 12.58 -17.36
N GLU A 268 -15.12 11.33 -16.92
CA GLU A 268 -15.53 11.00 -15.54
C GLU A 268 -14.36 10.64 -14.59
N GLY A 269 -13.13 10.51 -15.09
CA GLY A 269 -12.01 9.97 -14.31
C GLY A 269 -12.17 8.47 -14.02
N ILE A 270 -11.67 8.02 -12.86
CA ILE A 270 -11.80 6.62 -12.43
C ILE A 270 -12.91 6.50 -11.39
N LEU A 271 -13.94 5.74 -11.74
CA LEU A 271 -15.07 5.47 -10.86
C LEU A 271 -14.91 4.08 -10.24
N PHE A 272 -14.27 4.00 -9.07
CA PHE A 272 -14.05 2.72 -8.37
C PHE A 272 -15.33 1.96 -7.96
N GLN A 273 -16.48 2.59 -8.08
CA GLN A 273 -17.80 1.98 -7.89
C GLN A 273 -18.24 1.17 -9.12
N LYS A 274 -17.69 1.47 -10.32
CA LYS A 274 -17.92 0.69 -11.54
C LYS A 274 -17.21 -0.66 -11.41
N TRP A 275 -17.91 -1.73 -11.77
CA TRP A 275 -17.38 -3.08 -11.64
C TRP A 275 -16.13 -3.30 -12.47
N GLN A 276 -15.99 -2.59 -13.60
CA GLN A 276 -14.84 -2.71 -14.48
C GLN A 276 -13.51 -2.29 -13.81
N VAL A 277 -13.58 -1.48 -12.75
CA VAL A 277 -12.43 -0.86 -12.08
C VAL A 277 -11.83 -1.74 -10.96
N MET A 278 -12.41 -2.91 -10.67
CA MET A 278 -12.05 -3.82 -9.55
C MET A 278 -10.62 -3.63 -9.02
N VAL A 279 -10.48 -3.26 -7.75
CA VAL A 279 -9.22 -3.07 -7.06
C VAL A 279 -8.89 -4.32 -6.27
N THR A 280 -7.76 -4.94 -6.60
CA THR A 280 -7.17 -6.02 -5.79
C THR A 280 -5.94 -5.50 -5.08
N LEU A 281 -5.95 -5.45 -3.75
CA LEU A 281 -4.73 -5.21 -2.97
C LEU A 281 -4.05 -6.53 -2.63
N CYS A 282 -2.73 -6.60 -2.78
CA CYS A 282 -1.88 -7.66 -2.26
C CYS A 282 -1.07 -7.11 -1.08
N ASP A 283 -1.24 -7.65 0.13
CA ASP A 283 -0.65 -7.12 1.37
C ASP A 283 -0.27 -8.24 2.34
N ASP A 284 0.78 -8.08 3.14
CA ASP A 284 1.17 -9.03 4.18
C ASP A 284 0.57 -8.70 5.56
N ASP A 285 0.16 -7.44 5.78
CA ASP A 285 -0.37 -6.97 7.06
C ASP A 285 -1.90 -7.21 7.16
N PRO A 286 -2.34 -8.15 8.03
CA PRO A 286 -3.77 -8.46 8.17
C PRO A 286 -4.61 -7.25 8.62
N ASN A 287 -4.03 -6.30 9.37
CA ASN A 287 -4.77 -5.12 9.81
C ASN A 287 -5.07 -4.16 8.67
N GLN A 288 -4.17 -4.08 7.67
CA GLN A 288 -4.38 -3.25 6.49
C GLN A 288 -5.44 -3.88 5.57
N ILE A 289 -5.39 -5.21 5.43
CA ILE A 289 -6.41 -5.99 4.70
C ILE A 289 -7.80 -5.79 5.32
N GLU A 290 -7.93 -5.94 6.64
CA GLU A 290 -9.18 -5.68 7.34
C GLU A 290 -9.65 -4.23 7.15
N SER A 291 -8.74 -3.25 7.22
CA SER A 291 -9.06 -1.84 7.00
C SER A 291 -9.62 -1.57 5.60
N ILE A 292 -9.10 -2.24 4.57
CA ILE A 292 -9.58 -2.08 3.20
C ILE A 292 -10.91 -2.78 2.99
N ASN A 293 -11.06 -4.01 3.47
CA ASN A 293 -12.32 -4.74 3.35
C ASN A 293 -13.47 -3.99 4.04
N LYS A 294 -13.20 -3.40 5.22
CA LYS A 294 -14.18 -2.55 5.90
C LYS A 294 -14.55 -1.31 5.07
N CYS A 295 -13.55 -0.63 4.50
CA CYS A 295 -13.79 0.51 3.60
C CYS A 295 -14.64 0.11 2.38
N ALA A 296 -14.35 -1.04 1.77
CA ALA A 296 -15.12 -1.56 0.65
C ALA A 296 -16.58 -1.79 1.02
N GLN A 297 -16.83 -2.38 2.19
CA GLN A 297 -18.16 -2.60 2.73
C GLN A 297 -18.89 -1.29 3.03
N ASP A 298 -18.25 -0.37 3.74
CA ASP A 298 -18.84 0.91 4.19
C ASP A 298 -19.23 1.80 2.99
N LEU A 299 -18.41 1.81 1.93
CA LEU A 299 -18.66 2.60 0.72
C LEU A 299 -19.52 1.88 -0.32
N GLY A 300 -19.95 0.65 -0.06
CA GLY A 300 -20.66 -0.17 -1.03
C GLY A 300 -19.85 -0.47 -2.29
N MET A 301 -18.52 -0.40 -2.21
CA MET A 301 -17.60 -0.70 -3.30
C MET A 301 -17.50 -2.21 -3.47
N ALA A 302 -18.37 -2.75 -4.32
CA ALA A 302 -18.36 -4.18 -4.61
C ALA A 302 -17.06 -4.67 -5.30
N GLY A 303 -16.19 -3.76 -5.75
CA GLY A 303 -14.97 -4.04 -6.50
C GLY A 303 -13.65 -3.91 -5.72
N LEU A 304 -13.65 -3.57 -4.44
CA LEU A 304 -12.40 -3.48 -3.65
C LEU A 304 -12.22 -4.76 -2.84
N GLY A 305 -11.25 -5.60 -3.25
CA GLY A 305 -10.90 -6.84 -2.56
C GLY A 305 -9.43 -6.88 -2.19
N ALA A 306 -9.12 -7.59 -1.12
CA ALA A 306 -7.75 -7.73 -0.63
C ALA A 306 -7.33 -9.21 -0.59
N VAL A 307 -6.10 -9.43 -1.00
CA VAL A 307 -5.39 -10.70 -1.03
C VAL A 307 -4.23 -10.64 -0.05
N ARG A 308 -4.24 -11.53 0.93
CA ARG A 308 -3.13 -11.60 1.88
C ARG A 308 -1.96 -12.38 1.31
N VAL A 309 -0.82 -11.76 1.08
CA VAL A 309 0.43 -12.42 0.67
C VAL A 309 1.28 -12.65 1.91
N ARG A 310 1.68 -13.88 2.24
CA ARG A 310 2.68 -14.08 3.31
C ARG A 310 4.06 -14.46 2.74
N ARG A 311 5.10 -13.81 3.27
CA ARG A 311 6.50 -13.94 2.85
C ARG A 311 7.34 -14.51 4.00
N SER A 312 8.25 -15.43 3.68
CA SER A 312 9.22 -15.94 4.65
C SER A 312 10.11 -14.81 5.18
N GLY A 313 10.21 -14.68 6.51
CA GLY A 313 11.02 -13.66 7.18
C GLY A 313 10.29 -12.33 7.47
N ALA A 314 9.08 -12.11 6.94
CA ALA A 314 8.22 -11.03 7.41
C ALA A 314 7.74 -11.36 8.82
N LYS A 315 8.12 -10.54 9.82
CA LYS A 315 7.67 -10.73 11.22
C LYS A 315 6.16 -10.58 11.38
N ARG A 316 5.47 -10.06 10.36
CA ARG A 316 4.03 -9.80 10.38
C ARG A 316 3.29 -11.02 9.85
N ALA A 317 2.76 -11.74 10.84
CA ALA A 317 1.57 -12.57 10.79
C ALA A 317 1.73 -14.01 10.27
N ASP A 318 2.10 -14.89 11.21
CA ASP A 318 1.54 -16.26 11.28
C ASP A 318 0.08 -16.25 11.77
N THR A 319 -0.45 -15.10 12.21
CA THR A 319 -1.83 -14.95 12.67
C THR A 319 -2.77 -15.23 11.51
N PRO A 320 -3.58 -16.31 11.52
CA PRO A 320 -4.60 -16.51 10.51
C PRO A 320 -5.59 -15.34 10.52
N LEU A 321 -6.15 -14.96 9.38
CA LEU A 321 -7.29 -14.06 9.38
C LEU A 321 -8.41 -14.76 10.18
N SER A 322 -8.84 -14.17 11.29
CA SER A 322 -9.81 -14.80 12.20
C SER A 322 -11.16 -15.06 11.50
N VAL A 323 -11.48 -14.24 10.50
CA VAL A 323 -12.56 -14.37 9.54
C VAL A 323 -12.05 -13.76 8.22
N ILE A 324 -12.21 -14.45 7.08
CA ILE A 324 -11.96 -13.84 5.77
C ILE A 324 -13.22 -13.04 5.41
N PRO A 325 -13.16 -11.69 5.37
CA PRO A 325 -14.33 -10.89 5.05
C PRO A 325 -14.82 -11.19 3.64
N GLU A 326 -16.11 -10.94 3.41
CA GLU A 326 -16.72 -11.10 2.10
C GLU A 326 -16.01 -10.20 1.07
N GLY A 327 -15.44 -10.78 0.01
CA GLY A 327 -14.62 -10.01 -0.95
C GLY A 327 -13.11 -10.02 -0.65
N SER A 328 -12.65 -10.88 0.26
CA SER A 328 -11.22 -11.12 0.49
C SER A 328 -10.83 -12.58 0.16
N ALA A 329 -9.55 -12.79 -0.13
CA ALA A 329 -8.94 -14.11 -0.30
C ALA A 329 -7.61 -14.15 0.47
N GLU A 330 -7.25 -15.32 1.00
CA GLU A 330 -5.94 -15.53 1.62
C GLU A 330 -5.03 -16.28 0.64
N ILE A 331 -3.85 -15.73 0.30
CA ILE A 331 -2.81 -16.49 -0.41
C ILE A 331 -2.10 -17.37 0.61
N ILE A 332 -2.07 -18.67 0.30
CA ILE A 332 -1.23 -19.64 1.00
C ILE A 332 0.23 -19.38 0.61
N THR A 333 1.11 -19.32 1.59
CA THR A 333 2.53 -19.02 1.39
C THR A 333 3.26 -20.11 0.61
N SER A 334 4.31 -19.70 -0.09
CA SER A 334 5.46 -20.58 -0.31
C SER A 334 6.64 -20.02 0.45
N ASP A 335 7.32 -20.89 1.19
CA ASP A 335 8.45 -20.56 2.08
C ASP A 335 9.73 -20.19 1.30
N THR A 336 9.67 -20.20 -0.03
CA THR A 336 10.82 -20.01 -0.91
C THR A 336 10.64 -18.90 -1.94
N LEU A 337 9.42 -18.68 -2.46
CA LEU A 337 9.06 -17.67 -3.47
C LEU A 337 7.55 -17.37 -3.36
N MET A 338 7.08 -16.20 -3.79
CA MET A 338 5.69 -16.03 -4.22
C MET A 338 5.55 -16.86 -5.49
N ASP A 339 5.12 -18.11 -5.32
CA ASP A 339 4.79 -18.99 -6.42
C ASP A 339 3.75 -18.28 -7.28
N THR A 340 4.17 -17.86 -8.46
CA THR A 340 3.35 -17.08 -9.37
C THR A 340 2.04 -17.80 -9.67
N ASP A 341 2.05 -19.13 -9.67
CA ASP A 341 0.86 -19.93 -9.97
C ASP A 341 -0.12 -19.94 -8.78
N ILE A 342 0.37 -19.93 -7.53
CA ILE A 342 -0.47 -19.77 -6.32
C ILE A 342 -1.08 -18.37 -6.29
N PHE A 343 -0.28 -17.35 -6.57
CA PHE A 343 -0.74 -15.96 -6.66
C PHE A 343 -1.81 -15.82 -7.73
N GLU A 344 -1.57 -16.35 -8.94
CA GLU A 344 -2.53 -16.29 -10.05
C GLU A 344 -3.83 -17.03 -9.73
N ALA A 345 -3.77 -18.18 -9.05
CA ALA A 345 -4.95 -18.91 -8.63
C ALA A 345 -5.80 -18.09 -7.65
N ALA A 346 -5.17 -17.51 -6.62
CA ALA A 346 -5.87 -16.67 -5.63
C ALA A 346 -6.42 -15.38 -6.26
N PHE A 347 -5.65 -14.76 -7.16
CA PHE A 347 -6.09 -13.58 -7.90
C PHE A 347 -7.31 -13.89 -8.76
N LYS A 348 -7.28 -14.98 -9.54
CA LYS A 348 -8.43 -15.45 -10.33
C LYS A 348 -9.62 -15.76 -9.45
N GLU A 349 -9.42 -16.41 -8.31
CA GLU A 349 -10.49 -16.71 -7.36
C GLU A 349 -11.14 -15.42 -6.83
N LEU A 350 -10.35 -14.45 -6.40
CA LEU A 350 -10.86 -13.17 -5.91
C LEU A 350 -11.62 -12.41 -7.01
N GLN A 351 -11.02 -12.31 -8.20
CA GLN A 351 -11.66 -11.68 -9.35
C GLN A 351 -13.00 -12.35 -9.66
N THR A 352 -13.05 -13.69 -9.62
CA THR A 352 -14.27 -14.47 -9.84
C THR A 352 -15.33 -14.16 -8.79
N ARG A 353 -14.96 -14.12 -7.49
CA ARG A 353 -15.89 -13.77 -6.40
C ARG A 353 -16.44 -12.36 -6.54
N ILE A 354 -15.59 -11.39 -6.91
CA ILE A 354 -15.99 -10.00 -7.11
C ILE A 354 -16.98 -9.90 -8.29
N LEU A 355 -16.64 -10.50 -9.44
CA LEU A 355 -17.51 -10.50 -10.62
C LEU A 355 -18.85 -11.19 -10.37
N GLU A 356 -18.85 -12.32 -9.66
CA GLU A 356 -20.08 -13.03 -9.27
C GLU A 356 -21.03 -12.12 -8.48
N LYS A 357 -20.53 -11.40 -7.47
CA LYS A 357 -21.35 -10.45 -6.72
C LYS A 357 -21.93 -9.34 -7.60
N PHE A 358 -21.14 -8.82 -8.54
CA PHE A 358 -21.62 -7.80 -9.47
C PHE A 358 -22.75 -8.34 -10.35
N VAL A 359 -22.57 -9.53 -10.90
CA VAL A 359 -23.59 -10.20 -11.72
C VAL A 359 -24.86 -10.44 -10.90
N ILE A 360 -24.75 -10.98 -9.69
CA ILE A 360 -25.91 -11.24 -8.81
C ILE A 360 -26.63 -9.94 -8.44
N LYS A 361 -25.90 -8.88 -8.07
CA LYS A 361 -26.48 -7.57 -7.77
C LYS A 361 -27.19 -6.96 -8.98
N ALA A 362 -26.62 -7.08 -10.18
CA ALA A 362 -27.23 -6.58 -11.39
C ALA A 362 -28.51 -7.35 -11.76
N LEU A 363 -28.51 -8.68 -11.57
CA LEU A 363 -29.69 -9.54 -11.74
C LEU A 363 -30.83 -9.19 -10.78
N LYS A 364 -30.53 -8.71 -9.58
CA LYS A 364 -31.52 -8.23 -8.60
C LYS A 364 -32.21 -6.93 -9.01
N ASN A 365 -31.45 -5.99 -9.58
CA ASN A 365 -31.92 -4.62 -9.81
C ASN A 365 -32.61 -4.41 -11.16
N HIS A 366 -32.51 -5.36 -12.10
CA HIS A 366 -33.05 -5.23 -13.45
C HIS A 366 -33.99 -6.40 -13.80
N PHE A 367 -34.95 -6.17 -14.70
CA PHE A 367 -35.70 -7.28 -15.32
C PHE A 367 -34.70 -8.16 -16.07
N TYR A 368 -34.43 -9.36 -15.54
CA TYR A 368 -33.46 -10.35 -16.06
C TYR A 368 -33.36 -10.45 -17.59
N GLN A 369 -34.50 -10.38 -18.30
CA GLN A 369 -34.55 -10.45 -19.76
C GLN A 369 -33.82 -9.30 -20.48
N SER A 370 -33.75 -8.11 -19.90
CA SER A 370 -33.00 -6.99 -20.48
C SER A 370 -31.49 -7.12 -20.27
N MET A 371 -31.06 -7.75 -19.17
CA MET A 371 -29.64 -7.95 -18.83
C MET A 371 -28.97 -9.03 -19.68
N LEU A 372 -29.70 -10.08 -20.07
CA LEU A 372 -29.16 -11.13 -20.94
C LEU A 372 -28.74 -10.65 -22.32
N GLY A 373 -29.24 -9.49 -22.77
CA GLY A 373 -28.84 -8.85 -24.01
C GLY A 373 -27.56 -8.02 -23.90
N ASP A 374 -27.16 -7.67 -22.67
CA ASP A 374 -26.07 -6.76 -22.37
C ASP A 374 -24.69 -7.43 -22.58
N LEU A 375 -23.81 -6.77 -23.34
CA LEU A 375 -22.51 -7.32 -23.71
C LEU A 375 -21.55 -7.41 -22.50
N ASP A 376 -21.61 -6.43 -21.61
CA ASP A 376 -20.78 -6.37 -20.42
C ASP A 376 -21.19 -7.43 -19.41
N PHE A 377 -22.49 -7.65 -19.26
CA PHE A 377 -23.02 -8.78 -18.49
C PHE A 377 -22.48 -10.11 -19.01
N LYS A 378 -22.56 -10.36 -20.32
CA LYS A 378 -22.03 -11.58 -20.92
C LYS A 378 -20.53 -11.72 -20.69
N ARG A 379 -19.76 -10.64 -20.84
CA ARG A 379 -18.30 -10.65 -20.60
C ARG A 379 -17.97 -10.99 -19.15
N MET A 380 -18.73 -10.49 -18.18
CA MET A 380 -18.55 -10.85 -16.77
C MET A 380 -18.79 -12.35 -16.54
N VAL A 381 -19.91 -12.87 -17.03
CA VAL A 381 -20.24 -14.31 -16.90
C VAL A 381 -19.19 -15.17 -17.61
N GLN A 382 -18.74 -14.77 -18.79
CA GLN A 382 -17.66 -15.45 -19.53
C GLN A 382 -16.36 -15.49 -18.74
N THR A 383 -15.97 -14.38 -18.11
CA THR A 383 -14.75 -14.30 -17.29
C THR A 383 -14.84 -15.21 -16.07
N ILE A 384 -16.00 -15.27 -15.41
CA ILE A 384 -16.27 -16.18 -14.28
C ILE A 384 -16.16 -17.64 -14.75
N SER A 385 -16.79 -17.97 -15.87
CA SER A 385 -16.77 -19.32 -16.48
C SER A 385 -15.35 -19.75 -16.83
N GLU A 386 -14.56 -18.89 -17.47
CA GLU A 386 -13.16 -19.15 -17.82
C GLU A 386 -12.29 -19.37 -16.58
N ASN A 387 -12.46 -18.54 -15.54
CA ASN A 387 -11.71 -18.67 -14.30
C ASN A 387 -12.07 -19.95 -13.52
N ARG A 388 -13.32 -20.42 -13.62
CA ARG A 388 -13.80 -21.66 -12.98
C ARG A 388 -13.61 -22.90 -13.85
N GLY A 389 -13.19 -22.74 -15.11
CA GLY A 389 -13.06 -23.83 -16.07
C GLY A 389 -14.41 -24.48 -16.42
N ARG A 390 -15.49 -23.70 -16.45
CA ARG A 390 -16.86 -24.15 -16.74
C ARG A 390 -17.37 -23.60 -18.07
N ASP A 391 -18.44 -24.19 -18.59
CA ASP A 391 -19.15 -23.64 -19.74
C ASP A 391 -19.91 -22.36 -19.38
N TYR A 392 -20.05 -21.44 -20.35
CA TYR A 392 -20.77 -20.18 -20.16
C TYR A 392 -22.23 -20.39 -19.73
N ASP A 393 -22.95 -21.30 -20.39
CA ASP A 393 -24.37 -21.52 -20.11
C ASP A 393 -24.56 -22.17 -18.74
N GLU A 394 -23.66 -23.09 -18.37
CA GLU A 394 -23.61 -23.69 -17.03
C GLU A 394 -23.42 -22.61 -15.95
N GLU A 395 -22.44 -21.74 -16.13
CA GLU A 395 -22.14 -20.68 -15.17
C GLU A 395 -23.29 -19.68 -15.06
N LEU A 396 -23.92 -19.31 -16.19
CA LEU A 396 -25.09 -18.44 -16.19
C LEU A 396 -26.26 -19.03 -15.37
N GLN A 397 -26.55 -20.33 -15.52
CA GLN A 397 -27.61 -20.98 -14.74
C GLN A 397 -27.32 -20.98 -13.23
N ILE A 398 -26.06 -21.18 -12.85
CA ILE A 398 -25.64 -21.11 -11.44
C ILE A 398 -25.86 -19.70 -10.88
N LEU A 399 -25.38 -18.68 -11.59
CA LEU A 399 -25.52 -17.28 -11.17
C LEU A 399 -26.99 -16.86 -11.03
N LEU A 400 -27.87 -17.38 -11.90
CA LEU A 400 -29.32 -17.13 -11.80
C LEU A 400 -29.96 -17.79 -10.59
N ALA A 401 -29.58 -19.03 -10.29
CA ALA A 401 -30.05 -19.73 -9.10
C ALA A 401 -29.60 -19.00 -7.82
N LEU A 402 -28.35 -18.52 -7.78
CA LEU A 402 -27.84 -17.73 -6.65
C LEU A 402 -28.59 -16.41 -6.48
N ALA A 403 -28.85 -15.69 -7.57
CA ALA A 403 -29.63 -14.45 -7.53
C ALA A 403 -31.06 -14.68 -7.01
N ASP A 404 -31.73 -15.77 -7.41
CA ASP A 404 -33.06 -16.14 -6.90
C ASP A 404 -33.05 -16.47 -5.41
N ILE A 405 -32.03 -17.21 -4.93
CA ILE A 405 -31.85 -17.51 -3.50
C ILE A 405 -31.72 -16.21 -2.69
N GLU A 406 -30.87 -15.28 -3.12
CA GLU A 406 -30.67 -14.03 -2.40
C GLU A 406 -31.87 -13.07 -2.50
N MET A 407 -32.66 -13.10 -3.58
CA MET A 407 -33.92 -12.34 -3.64
C MET A 407 -34.93 -12.87 -2.63
N ARG A 408 -35.02 -14.20 -2.47
CA ARG A 408 -35.93 -14.82 -1.50
C ARG A 408 -35.53 -14.58 -0.06
N SER A 409 -34.23 -14.51 0.25
CA SER A 409 -33.77 -14.21 1.61
C SER A 409 -34.13 -12.78 2.06
N LEU A 410 -34.11 -11.81 1.14
CA LEU A 410 -34.51 -10.43 1.43
C LEU A 410 -36.01 -10.30 1.74
N MET A 411 -36.87 -11.16 1.16
CA MET A 411 -38.30 -11.16 1.45
C MET A 411 -38.66 -11.79 2.80
N ILE A 412 -37.71 -12.47 3.46
CA ILE A 412 -37.91 -13.11 4.77
C ILE A 412 -37.51 -12.16 5.91
N ASP A 413 -36.61 -11.20 5.67
CA ASP A 413 -36.14 -10.22 6.66
C ASP A 413 -37.03 -8.95 6.75
N GLU A 414 -38.01 -8.79 5.85
CA GLU A 414 -38.98 -7.68 5.85
C GLU A 414 -40.34 -8.03 6.50
N ASP A 415 -40.53 -9.28 6.94
CA ASP A 415 -41.68 -9.76 7.74
C ASP A 415 -41.30 -9.92 9.22
#